data_AF-A0A7S2WSH5-F1
#
_entry.id   AF-A0A7S2WSH5-F1
#
_cell.length_a   1.000
_cell.length_b   1.000
_cell.length_c   1.000
_cell.angle_alpha   90.00
_cell.angle_beta   90.00
_cell.angle_gamma   90.00
#
_symmetry.space_group_name_H-M   'P 1'
#
loop_
_entity.id
_entity.type
_entity.pdbx_description
1 polymer ?
#
loop_
_entity_poly.entity_id
_entity_poly.type
_entity_poly.pdbx_seq_one_letter_code
_entity_poly.pdbx_strand_id
1 'polypeptide(L)'
;MRLKDKLGDRSNASSEVEYRNAFGVLLGQRGGGVAAIMEMVHHTRLDCALGSAAGMRRALAAAIHHSEQRSAFGSLLVHQPLMQNVLCDLTLESEAATWMAMKTASTFDQSMTLAADPKDPIHGLSRLVTAVSKYFICKQFPQFSYEAMECLGGNGYVEDFPMARIYRQAPLNAIWEGSGNVLALDVLRTLARVPSAAHAFAEELQRAAGMNTFYDQYLESLQRSLVQLQDATPAEQQAHARALLQAMARALQANLLLLHADGASAEWFCRSRLGQGSAAGQVVGGVLPHYGSLAGCPVSVMEDIVLRASPTPKRATTDVGGG
;
A
#
# COMPACT_ATOMS: atom_id res chain seq x y z
N MET A 1 20.30 20.23 23.53
CA MET A 1 19.63 19.21 22.69
C MET A 1 18.20 19.05 23.19
N ARG A 2 17.20 19.25 22.33
CA ARG A 2 15.77 19.06 22.67
C ARG A 2 15.27 17.79 22.00
N LEU A 3 14.54 16.94 22.72
CA LEU A 3 13.82 15.81 22.12
C LEU A 3 12.43 16.25 21.66
N LYS A 4 11.97 15.71 20.53
CA LYS A 4 10.64 15.98 19.98
C LYS A 4 9.57 15.25 20.82
N ASP A 5 8.51 15.97 21.20
CA ASP A 5 7.27 15.35 21.68
C ASP A 5 6.42 14.95 20.47
N LYS A 6 6.42 13.66 20.13
CA LYS A 6 5.82 13.12 18.89
C LYS A 6 4.46 12.47 19.15
N LEU A 7 3.58 12.55 18.16
CA LEU A 7 2.28 11.83 18.13
C LEU A 7 2.47 10.31 18.24
N GLY A 8 3.19 9.73 17.28
CA GLY A 8 3.61 8.33 17.25
C GLY A 8 5.13 8.19 17.37
N ASP A 9 5.64 6.99 17.14
CA ASP A 9 7.09 6.73 17.08
C ASP A 9 7.85 7.15 18.36
N ARG A 10 7.16 7.18 19.50
CA ARG A 10 7.65 7.75 20.76
C ARG A 10 8.82 6.95 21.36
N SER A 11 8.97 5.69 20.97
CA SER A 11 10.11 4.85 21.35
C SER A 11 11.42 5.25 20.67
N ASN A 12 11.35 5.96 19.54
CA ASN A 12 12.50 6.44 18.80
C ASN A 12 12.81 7.91 19.18
N ALA A 13 13.98 8.17 19.73
CA ALA A 13 14.37 9.52 20.15
C ALA A 13 14.72 10.39 18.93
N SER A 14 13.90 11.39 18.63
CA SER A 14 14.20 12.39 17.60
C SER A 14 14.64 13.69 18.28
N SER A 15 15.77 14.26 17.85
CA SER A 15 16.40 15.40 18.53
C SER A 15 16.60 16.61 17.61
N GLU A 16 16.76 17.77 18.23
CA GLU A 16 17.28 18.99 17.60
C GLU A 16 18.76 19.14 17.99
N VAL A 17 19.62 19.28 16.98
CA VAL A 17 21.07 19.31 17.14
C VAL A 17 21.68 20.55 16.49
N GLU A 18 22.70 21.11 17.14
CA GLU A 18 23.58 22.15 16.61
C GLU A 18 24.99 21.58 16.51
N TYR A 19 25.66 21.79 15.38
CA TYR A 19 27.05 21.40 15.19
C TYR A 19 27.96 22.62 15.40
N ARG A 20 28.80 22.61 16.44
CA ARG A 20 29.77 23.68 16.74
C ARG A 20 31.19 23.18 16.51
N ASN A 21 31.81 23.58 15.40
CA ASN A 21 33.13 23.09 14.96
C ASN A 21 33.22 21.56 14.95
N ALA A 22 32.12 20.88 14.60
CA ALA A 22 32.11 19.43 14.52
C ALA A 22 33.00 18.98 13.36
N PHE A 23 33.89 18.03 13.64
CA PHE A 23 34.67 17.38 12.59
C PHE A 23 33.75 16.58 11.65
N GLY A 24 33.94 16.74 10.35
CA GLY A 24 33.18 16.02 9.32
C GLY A 24 34.08 15.57 8.18
N VAL A 25 33.78 14.41 7.61
CA VAL A 25 34.47 13.86 6.44
C VAL A 25 33.57 14.05 5.22
N LEU A 26 34.13 14.57 4.13
CA LEU A 26 33.39 14.69 2.87
C LEU A 26 33.15 13.30 2.28
N LEU A 27 31.88 12.97 2.04
CA LEU A 27 31.47 11.79 1.28
C LEU A 27 31.09 12.22 -0.14
N GLY A 28 31.72 11.59 -1.15
CA GLY A 28 31.53 11.96 -2.54
C GLY A 28 32.22 13.28 -2.93
N GLN A 29 31.60 14.04 -3.83
CA GLN A 29 32.16 15.29 -4.35
C GLN A 29 31.49 16.52 -3.75
N ARG A 30 32.25 17.61 -3.59
CA ARG A 30 31.70 18.90 -3.14
C ARG A 30 30.60 19.37 -4.09
N GLY A 31 29.43 19.69 -3.54
CA GLY A 31 28.23 20.06 -4.31
C GLY A 31 27.35 18.87 -4.74
N GLY A 32 27.83 17.63 -4.58
CA GLY A 32 27.12 16.41 -4.97
C GLY A 32 26.25 15.78 -3.88
N GLY A 33 25.96 16.48 -2.77
CA GLY A 33 25.34 15.90 -1.59
C GLY A 33 23.98 15.22 -1.84
N VAL A 34 23.12 15.81 -2.68
CA VAL A 34 21.82 15.20 -3.03
C VAL A 34 22.03 13.86 -3.74
N ALA A 35 22.90 13.81 -4.75
CA ALA A 35 23.20 12.57 -5.48
C ALA A 35 23.79 11.49 -4.55
N ALA A 36 24.68 11.89 -3.63
CA ALA A 36 25.33 10.97 -2.70
C ALA A 36 24.36 10.27 -1.72
N ILE A 37 23.20 10.87 -1.42
CA ILE A 37 22.21 10.28 -0.51
C ILE A 37 21.04 9.61 -1.23
N MET A 38 20.96 9.69 -2.57
CA MET A 38 19.79 9.20 -3.31
C MET A 38 19.58 7.69 -3.15
N GLU A 39 20.67 6.92 -3.09
CA GLU A 39 20.62 5.47 -2.88
C GLU A 39 20.09 5.14 -1.47
N MET A 40 20.65 5.78 -0.43
CA MET A 40 20.15 5.64 0.95
C MET A 40 18.67 6.02 1.07
N VAL A 41 18.26 7.12 0.41
CA VAL A 41 16.86 7.52 0.32
C VAL A 41 16.02 6.40 -0.27
N HIS A 42 16.47 5.76 -1.34
CA HIS A 42 15.74 4.66 -1.97
C HIS A 42 15.50 3.50 -0.98
N HIS A 43 16.52 3.10 -0.20
CA HIS A 43 16.36 2.12 0.87
C HIS A 43 15.31 2.54 1.91
N THR A 44 15.38 3.79 2.40
CA THR A 44 14.43 4.26 3.43
C THR A 44 12.99 4.33 2.93
N ARG A 45 12.78 4.55 1.62
CA ARG A 45 11.44 4.50 1.01
C ARG A 45 10.89 3.08 0.95
N LEU A 46 11.73 2.10 0.63
CA LEU A 46 11.37 0.69 0.68
C LEU A 46 10.93 0.31 2.09
N ASP A 47 11.70 0.68 3.11
CA ASP A 47 11.36 0.42 4.52
C ASP A 47 10.04 1.06 4.94
N CYS A 48 9.75 2.29 4.48
CA CYS A 48 8.47 2.94 4.75
C CYS A 48 7.29 2.15 4.16
N ALA A 49 7.44 1.63 2.93
CA ALA A 49 6.41 0.83 2.27
C ALA A 49 6.20 -0.52 3.01
N LEU A 50 7.29 -1.23 3.31
CA LEU A 50 7.27 -2.49 4.05
C LEU A 50 6.67 -2.32 5.45
N GLY A 51 7.13 -1.32 6.21
CA GLY A 51 6.66 -1.04 7.56
C GLY A 51 5.17 -0.68 7.60
N SER A 52 4.69 0.07 6.61
CA SER A 52 3.27 0.41 6.51
C SER A 52 2.41 -0.79 6.12
N ALA A 53 2.85 -1.63 5.17
CA ALA A 53 2.15 -2.87 4.81
C ALA A 53 2.07 -3.85 6.00
N ALA A 54 3.18 -4.01 6.73
CA ALA A 54 3.21 -4.82 7.95
C ALA A 54 2.28 -4.26 9.04
N GLY A 55 2.23 -2.93 9.18
CA GLY A 55 1.31 -2.24 10.08
C GLY A 55 -0.16 -2.48 9.73
N MET A 56 -0.52 -2.41 8.44
CA MET A 56 -1.86 -2.75 7.94
C MET A 56 -2.20 -4.20 8.27
N ARG A 57 -1.29 -5.15 7.98
CA ARG A 57 -1.49 -6.57 8.31
C ARG A 57 -1.71 -6.79 9.80
N ARG A 58 -0.97 -6.09 10.67
CA ARG A 58 -1.13 -6.19 12.13
C ARG A 58 -2.47 -5.63 12.60
N ALA A 59 -2.91 -4.50 12.05
CA ALA A 59 -4.21 -3.90 12.33
C ALA A 59 -5.35 -4.85 11.93
N LEU A 60 -5.29 -5.42 10.73
CA LEU A 60 -6.26 -6.39 10.23
C LEU A 60 -6.35 -7.63 11.12
N ALA A 61 -5.20 -8.19 11.51
CA ALA A 61 -5.17 -9.37 12.37
C ALA A 61 -5.89 -9.12 13.71
N ALA A 62 -5.73 -7.92 14.29
CA ALA A 62 -6.44 -7.54 15.51
C ALA A 62 -7.95 -7.40 15.28
N ALA A 63 -8.36 -6.79 14.17
CA ALA A 63 -9.76 -6.65 13.76
C ALA A 63 -10.44 -8.01 13.56
N ILE A 64 -9.85 -8.90 12.76
CA ILE A 64 -10.40 -10.25 12.51
C ILE A 64 -10.49 -11.04 13.82
N HIS A 65 -9.40 -11.07 14.59
CA HIS A 65 -9.38 -11.81 15.86
C HIS A 65 -10.45 -11.31 16.84
N HIS A 66 -10.67 -10.00 16.94
CA HIS A 66 -11.74 -9.45 17.76
C HIS A 66 -13.11 -9.90 17.25
N SER A 67 -13.35 -9.79 15.94
CA SER A 67 -14.63 -10.14 15.32
C SER A 67 -14.97 -11.63 15.40
N GLU A 68 -13.96 -12.51 15.46
CA GLU A 68 -14.12 -13.95 15.68
C GLU A 68 -14.59 -14.30 17.10
N GLN A 69 -14.44 -13.40 18.07
CA GLN A 69 -14.74 -13.65 19.48
C GLN A 69 -15.90 -12.79 20.01
N ARG A 70 -16.15 -11.64 19.40
CA ARG A 70 -17.16 -10.70 19.86
C ARG A 70 -18.52 -11.02 19.25
N SER A 71 -19.55 -11.15 20.09
CA SER A 71 -20.93 -11.25 19.64
C SER A 71 -21.68 -9.93 19.77
N ALA A 72 -22.54 -9.64 18.79
CA ALA A 72 -23.55 -8.60 18.84
C ALA A 72 -24.79 -9.06 18.08
N PHE A 73 -25.98 -8.67 18.56
CA PHE A 73 -27.26 -9.04 17.94
C PHE A 73 -27.41 -10.56 17.72
N GLY A 74 -26.93 -11.38 18.67
CA GLY A 74 -27.10 -12.83 18.67
C GLY A 74 -26.14 -13.63 17.77
N SER A 75 -25.18 -12.99 17.08
CA SER A 75 -24.16 -13.68 16.28
C SER A 75 -22.77 -13.10 16.53
N LEU A 76 -21.72 -13.89 16.26
CA LEU A 76 -20.35 -13.37 16.21
C LEU A 76 -20.25 -12.31 15.12
N LEU A 77 -19.47 -11.25 15.37
CA LEU A 77 -19.28 -10.16 14.42
C LEU A 77 -18.72 -10.67 13.10
N VAL A 78 -17.81 -11.65 13.12
CA VAL A 78 -17.28 -12.25 11.89
C VAL A 78 -18.37 -12.91 11.03
N HIS A 79 -19.54 -13.30 11.57
CA HIS A 79 -20.63 -13.86 10.76
C HIS A 79 -21.68 -12.83 10.35
N GLN A 80 -21.54 -11.57 10.79
CA GLN A 80 -22.46 -10.51 10.40
C GLN A 80 -22.11 -10.04 8.96
N PRO A 81 -23.04 -10.09 7.99
CA PRO A 81 -22.74 -9.74 6.60
C PRO A 81 -22.13 -8.34 6.42
N LEU A 82 -22.57 -7.37 7.24
CA LEU A 82 -22.01 -6.02 7.21
C LEU A 82 -20.54 -5.99 7.67
N MET A 83 -20.19 -6.75 8.71
CA MET A 83 -18.81 -6.85 9.18
C MET A 83 -17.96 -7.65 8.19
N GLN A 84 -18.52 -8.68 7.54
CA GLN A 84 -17.85 -9.41 6.46
C GLN A 84 -17.47 -8.50 5.30
N ASN A 85 -18.33 -7.56 4.90
CA ASN A 85 -17.97 -6.54 3.90
C ASN A 85 -16.72 -5.76 4.34
N VAL A 86 -16.70 -5.24 5.58
CA VAL A 86 -15.57 -4.44 6.09
C VAL A 86 -14.29 -5.26 6.20
N LEU A 87 -14.35 -6.45 6.80
CA LEU A 87 -13.18 -7.31 6.98
C LEU A 87 -12.64 -7.83 5.65
N CYS A 88 -13.50 -8.16 4.70
CA CYS A 88 -13.09 -8.58 3.36
C CYS A 88 -12.37 -7.42 2.65
N ASP A 89 -12.92 -6.21 2.74
CA ASP A 89 -12.33 -5.03 2.13
C ASP A 89 -10.92 -4.70 2.68
N LEU A 90 -10.78 -4.71 4.01
CA LEU A 90 -9.49 -4.57 4.67
C LEU A 90 -8.54 -5.72 4.33
N THR A 91 -9.05 -6.93 4.13
CA THR A 91 -8.24 -8.08 3.73
C THR A 91 -7.64 -7.89 2.35
N LEU A 92 -8.45 -7.52 1.36
CA LEU A 92 -8.00 -7.27 -0.01
C LEU A 92 -6.93 -6.16 -0.05
N GLU A 93 -7.10 -5.08 0.72
CA GLU A 93 -6.14 -3.98 0.75
C GLU A 93 -4.85 -4.33 1.49
N SER A 94 -4.93 -5.11 2.57
CA SER A 94 -3.74 -5.64 3.25
C SER A 94 -2.97 -6.60 2.35
N GLU A 95 -3.64 -7.47 1.60
CA GLU A 95 -3.02 -8.41 0.67
C GLU A 95 -2.36 -7.66 -0.50
N ALA A 96 -3.07 -6.73 -1.12
CA ALA A 96 -2.56 -5.89 -2.20
C ALA A 96 -1.34 -5.07 -1.77
N ALA A 97 -1.37 -4.47 -0.57
CA ALA A 97 -0.24 -3.75 0.00
C ALA A 97 0.97 -4.66 0.26
N THR A 98 0.73 -5.90 0.73
CA THR A 98 1.78 -6.88 0.98
C THR A 98 2.46 -7.30 -0.33
N TRP A 99 1.69 -7.68 -1.35
CA TRP A 99 2.25 -8.04 -2.67
C TRP A 99 3.04 -6.89 -3.28
N MET A 100 2.51 -5.67 -3.24
CA MET A 100 3.19 -4.50 -3.78
C MET A 100 4.48 -4.17 -3.00
N ALA A 101 4.49 -4.32 -1.67
CA ALA A 101 5.70 -4.14 -0.87
C ALA A 101 6.76 -5.22 -1.18
N MET A 102 6.35 -6.49 -1.32
CA MET A 102 7.26 -7.59 -1.70
C MET A 102 7.80 -7.42 -3.12
N LYS A 103 6.97 -6.98 -4.07
CA LYS A 103 7.41 -6.62 -5.42
C LYS A 103 8.46 -5.51 -5.38
N THR A 104 8.23 -4.49 -4.55
CA THR A 104 9.19 -3.40 -4.37
C THR A 104 10.54 -3.92 -3.87
N ALA A 105 10.54 -4.78 -2.85
CA ALA A 105 11.76 -5.41 -2.34
C ALA A 105 12.46 -6.27 -3.42
N SER A 106 11.71 -7.10 -4.14
CA SER A 106 12.26 -7.96 -5.20
C SER A 106 12.88 -7.16 -6.34
N THR A 107 12.19 -6.12 -6.82
CA THR A 107 12.72 -5.23 -7.86
C THR A 107 13.92 -4.42 -7.35
N PHE A 108 13.91 -4.04 -6.07
CA PHE A 108 15.04 -3.39 -5.43
C PHE A 108 16.28 -4.30 -5.44
N ASP A 109 16.16 -5.54 -4.98
CA ASP A 109 17.24 -6.54 -4.97
C ASP A 109 17.77 -6.78 -6.40
N GLN A 110 16.90 -6.93 -7.39
CA GLN A 110 17.30 -7.08 -8.80
C GLN A 110 18.11 -5.87 -9.28
N SER A 111 17.68 -4.65 -8.94
CA SER A 111 18.39 -3.43 -9.31
C SER A 111 19.74 -3.24 -8.62
N MET A 112 19.97 -3.91 -7.48
CA MET A 112 21.24 -3.87 -6.75
C MET A 112 22.20 -4.99 -7.14
N THR A 113 21.68 -6.17 -7.50
CA THR A 113 22.48 -7.38 -7.65
C THR A 113 22.67 -7.84 -9.10
N LEU A 114 21.74 -7.50 -10.01
CA LEU A 114 21.72 -8.06 -11.37
C LEU A 114 22.07 -7.04 -12.47
N ALA A 115 21.96 -5.74 -12.19
CA ALA A 115 22.28 -4.70 -13.17
C ALA A 115 23.71 -4.18 -12.98
N ALA A 116 24.62 -4.64 -13.84
CA ALA A 116 25.97 -4.09 -13.94
C ALA A 116 25.99 -2.74 -14.71
N ASP A 117 25.01 -2.49 -15.58
CA ASP A 117 24.86 -1.26 -16.34
C ASP A 117 23.86 -0.31 -15.68
N PRO A 118 24.28 0.90 -15.26
CA PRO A 118 23.38 1.94 -14.74
C PRO A 118 22.23 2.35 -15.68
N LYS A 119 22.28 1.96 -16.97
CA LYS A 119 21.22 2.20 -17.96
C LYS A 119 20.20 1.07 -18.04
N ASP A 120 20.39 -0.03 -17.32
CA ASP A 120 19.43 -1.14 -17.30
C ASP A 120 18.03 -0.63 -16.89
N PRO A 121 16.96 -0.95 -17.65
CA PRO A 121 15.59 -0.56 -17.33
C PRO A 121 15.15 -0.93 -15.91
N ILE A 122 15.74 -1.96 -15.29
CA ILE A 122 15.41 -2.36 -13.91
C ILE A 122 15.65 -1.25 -12.89
N HIS A 123 16.65 -0.39 -13.09
CA HIS A 123 16.89 0.75 -12.19
C HIS A 123 15.74 1.75 -12.25
N GLY A 124 15.24 2.02 -13.46
CA GLY A 124 14.07 2.86 -13.69
C GLY A 124 12.81 2.27 -13.04
N LEU A 125 12.59 0.97 -13.24
CA LEU A 125 11.47 0.24 -12.64
C LEU A 125 11.54 0.28 -11.11
N SER A 126 12.70 -0.03 -10.52
CA SER A 126 12.94 -0.01 -9.08
C SER A 126 12.61 1.35 -8.46
N ARG A 127 13.04 2.43 -9.12
CA ARG A 127 12.75 3.79 -8.69
C ARG A 127 11.25 4.12 -8.73
N LEU A 128 10.57 3.77 -9.82
CA LEU A 128 9.13 4.03 -9.97
C LEU A 128 8.31 3.21 -8.98
N VAL A 129 8.52 1.90 -8.94
CA VAL A 129 7.80 0.98 -8.03
C VAL A 129 8.00 1.44 -6.59
N THR A 130 9.21 1.81 -6.18
CA THR A 130 9.45 2.25 -4.80
C THR A 130 8.74 3.55 -4.46
N ALA A 131 8.77 4.55 -5.35
CA ALA A 131 8.08 5.82 -5.12
C ALA A 131 6.55 5.64 -5.09
N VAL A 132 6.00 4.86 -6.02
CA VAL A 132 4.57 4.54 -6.11
C VAL A 132 4.11 3.76 -4.89
N SER A 133 4.85 2.72 -4.49
CA SER A 133 4.53 1.89 -3.32
C SER A 133 4.56 2.69 -2.02
N LYS A 134 5.62 3.48 -1.79
CA LYS A 134 5.70 4.35 -0.61
C LYS A 134 4.54 5.33 -0.58
N TYR A 135 4.29 6.03 -1.70
CA TYR A 135 3.19 6.99 -1.79
C TYR A 135 1.87 6.35 -1.41
N PHE A 136 1.56 5.20 -2.00
CA PHE A 136 0.23 4.63 -1.90
C PHE A 136 0.01 3.91 -0.57
N ILE A 137 0.90 2.98 -0.19
CA ILE A 137 0.74 2.18 1.03
C ILE A 137 0.77 3.08 2.27
N CYS A 138 1.75 3.98 2.37
CA CYS A 138 1.90 4.83 3.56
C CYS A 138 0.73 5.81 3.70
N LYS A 139 0.13 6.28 2.59
CA LYS A 139 -1.04 7.17 2.65
C LYS A 139 -2.33 6.44 2.98
N GLN A 140 -2.45 5.17 2.66
CA GLN A 140 -3.61 4.35 3.04
C GLN A 140 -3.58 3.94 4.51
N PHE A 141 -2.39 3.71 5.06
CA PHE A 141 -2.24 3.11 6.39
C PHE A 141 -2.99 3.84 7.53
N PRO A 142 -2.99 5.18 7.66
CA PRO A 142 -3.74 5.86 8.72
C PRO A 142 -5.22 5.49 8.71
N GLN A 143 -5.82 5.52 7.54
CA GLN A 143 -7.24 5.25 7.40
C GLN A 143 -7.57 3.77 7.57
N PHE A 144 -6.75 2.91 6.99
CA PHE A 144 -6.85 1.46 7.20
C PHE A 144 -6.84 1.12 8.70
N SER A 145 -5.89 1.72 9.44
CA SER A 145 -5.75 1.49 10.87
C SER A 145 -6.90 2.07 11.69
N TYR A 146 -7.53 3.15 11.22
CA TYR A 146 -8.75 3.68 11.82
C TYR A 146 -9.91 2.70 11.70
N GLU A 147 -10.18 2.19 10.50
CA GLU A 147 -11.30 1.26 10.28
C GLU A 147 -11.11 -0.04 11.07
N ALA A 148 -9.89 -0.58 11.04
CA ALA A 148 -9.54 -1.74 11.86
C ALA A 148 -9.68 -1.45 13.37
N MET A 149 -9.40 -0.22 13.82
CA MET A 149 -9.58 0.20 15.21
C MET A 149 -11.07 0.29 15.57
N GLU A 150 -11.92 0.76 14.66
CA GLU A 150 -13.37 0.83 14.82
C GLU A 150 -13.99 -0.58 14.97
N CYS A 151 -13.45 -1.61 14.30
CA CYS A 151 -13.87 -3.00 14.49
C CYS A 151 -13.75 -3.49 15.95
N LEU A 152 -12.83 -2.92 16.75
CA LEU A 152 -12.65 -3.26 18.17
C LEU A 152 -13.57 -2.45 19.10
N GLY A 153 -14.32 -1.49 18.55
CA GLY A 153 -15.15 -0.55 19.30
C GLY A 153 -14.34 0.30 20.28
N GLY A 154 -14.92 0.60 21.45
CA GLY A 154 -14.31 1.49 22.45
C GLY A 154 -12.89 1.06 22.88
N ASN A 155 -12.63 -0.25 23.00
CA ASN A 155 -11.30 -0.75 23.36
C ASN A 155 -10.24 -0.42 22.31
N GLY A 156 -10.61 -0.30 21.03
CA GLY A 156 -9.69 0.12 19.97
C GLY A 156 -9.13 1.52 20.21
N TYR A 157 -9.90 2.41 20.86
CA TYR A 157 -9.54 3.80 21.12
C TYR A 157 -8.77 4.02 22.43
N VAL A 158 -8.57 2.96 23.23
CA VAL A 158 -7.88 3.03 24.52
C VAL A 158 -6.41 2.62 24.37
N GLU A 159 -5.49 3.39 24.97
CA GLU A 159 -4.03 3.20 24.87
C GLU A 159 -3.51 1.88 25.48
N ASP A 160 -4.31 1.24 26.34
CA ASP A 160 -4.02 -0.11 26.86
C ASP A 160 -4.03 -1.18 25.75
N PHE A 161 -4.71 -0.89 24.63
CA PHE A 161 -4.79 -1.78 23.47
C PHE A 161 -3.86 -1.31 22.34
N PRO A 162 -3.34 -2.25 21.53
CA PRO A 162 -2.33 -1.92 20.52
C PRO A 162 -2.81 -1.00 19.39
N MET A 163 -4.12 -0.89 19.16
CA MET A 163 -4.67 -0.16 18.02
C MET A 163 -4.43 1.35 18.09
N ALA A 164 -4.57 1.97 19.28
CA ALA A 164 -4.28 3.38 19.46
C ALA A 164 -2.83 3.73 19.08
N ARG A 165 -1.86 2.89 19.49
CA ARG A 165 -0.45 3.04 19.11
C ARG A 165 -0.22 2.86 17.61
N ILE A 166 -0.86 1.86 16.99
CA ILE A 166 -0.76 1.60 15.54
C ILE A 166 -1.27 2.82 14.76
N TYR A 167 -2.44 3.34 15.13
CA TYR A 167 -3.03 4.52 14.50
C TYR A 167 -2.11 5.74 14.61
N ARG A 168 -1.55 6.02 15.80
CA ARG A 168 -0.59 7.13 15.99
C ARG A 168 0.71 6.96 15.21
N GLN A 169 1.15 5.72 14.97
CA GLN A 169 2.33 5.43 14.15
C GLN A 169 2.07 5.65 12.66
N ALA A 170 0.86 5.36 12.19
CA ALA A 170 0.57 5.22 10.76
C ALA A 170 0.92 6.43 9.87
N PRO A 171 0.69 7.69 10.28
CA PRO A 171 1.03 8.84 9.44
C PRO A 171 2.53 9.05 9.21
N LEU A 172 3.38 8.54 10.10
CA LEU A 172 4.81 8.84 10.08
C LEU A 172 5.45 8.45 8.75
N ASN A 173 5.22 7.23 8.27
CA ASN A 173 5.87 6.72 7.06
C ASN A 173 5.46 7.49 5.78
N ALA A 174 4.30 8.14 5.80
CA ALA A 174 3.86 9.02 4.72
C ALA A 174 4.54 10.40 4.75
N ILE A 175 4.97 10.86 5.93
CA ILE A 175 5.60 12.15 6.16
C ILE A 175 7.13 12.04 6.05
N TRP A 176 7.69 11.00 6.67
CA TRP A 176 9.12 10.72 6.71
C TRP A 176 9.66 10.47 5.31
N GLU A 177 10.80 11.11 5.03
CA GLU A 177 11.60 10.99 3.81
C GLU A 177 10.77 11.04 2.51
N GLY A 178 10.39 12.25 2.10
CA GLY A 178 9.61 12.50 0.90
C GLY A 178 8.11 12.30 1.12
N SER A 179 7.42 13.40 1.45
CA SER A 179 5.96 13.41 1.58
C SER A 179 5.27 13.20 0.23
N GLY A 180 3.95 12.93 0.24
CA GLY A 180 3.23 12.51 -0.96
C GLY A 180 3.39 13.42 -2.20
N ASN A 181 3.50 14.74 -2.02
CA ASN A 181 3.79 15.65 -3.15
C ASN A 181 5.21 15.50 -3.68
N VAL A 182 6.18 15.31 -2.79
CA VAL A 182 7.59 15.11 -3.19
C VAL A 182 7.72 13.84 -4.02
N LEU A 183 7.07 12.75 -3.61
CA LEU A 183 7.06 11.50 -4.38
C LEU A 183 6.35 11.66 -5.74
N ALA A 184 5.23 12.37 -5.78
CA ALA A 184 4.51 12.62 -7.02
C ALA A 184 5.37 13.40 -8.04
N LEU A 185 6.07 14.44 -7.58
CA LEU A 185 7.00 15.20 -8.41
C LEU A 185 8.24 14.38 -8.81
N ASP A 186 8.73 13.50 -7.93
CA ASP A 186 9.87 12.63 -8.22
C ASP A 186 9.55 11.59 -9.30
N VAL A 187 8.34 11.04 -9.29
CA VAL A 187 7.85 10.14 -10.35
C VAL A 187 7.76 10.89 -11.68
N LEU A 188 7.16 12.08 -11.73
CA LEU A 188 7.13 12.88 -12.97
C LEU A 188 8.53 13.17 -13.50
N ARG A 189 9.45 13.55 -12.61
CA ARG A 189 10.86 13.79 -12.98
C ARG A 189 11.53 12.52 -13.51
N THR A 190 11.21 11.36 -12.94
CA THR A 190 11.73 10.06 -13.38
C THR A 190 11.21 9.71 -14.77
N LEU A 191 9.89 9.84 -15.00
CA LEU A 191 9.26 9.59 -16.30
C LEU A 191 9.82 10.51 -17.40
N ALA A 192 10.10 11.78 -17.07
CA ALA A 192 10.64 12.73 -18.04
C ALA A 192 12.13 12.50 -18.37
N ARG A 193 12.93 12.01 -17.41
CA ARG A 193 14.40 11.88 -17.57
C ARG A 193 14.87 10.48 -17.92
N VAL A 194 14.06 9.46 -17.61
CA VAL A 194 14.40 8.05 -17.78
C VAL A 194 13.27 7.36 -18.55
N PRO A 195 13.19 7.52 -19.88
CA PRO A 195 12.12 6.92 -20.68
C PRO A 195 12.02 5.40 -20.54
N SER A 196 13.16 4.71 -20.34
CA SER A 196 13.20 3.27 -20.07
C SER A 196 12.44 2.87 -18.81
N ALA A 197 12.30 3.76 -17.82
CA ALA A 197 11.53 3.50 -16.60
C ALA A 197 10.03 3.35 -16.91
N ALA A 198 9.49 4.24 -17.75
CA ALA A 198 8.09 4.18 -18.16
C ALA A 198 7.80 2.89 -18.95
N HIS A 199 8.71 2.50 -19.85
CA HIS A 199 8.60 1.26 -20.61
C HIS A 199 8.65 0.03 -19.70
N ALA A 200 9.64 -0.08 -18.82
CA ALA A 200 9.75 -1.22 -17.91
C ALA A 200 8.55 -1.33 -16.95
N PHE A 201 8.01 -0.20 -16.49
CA PHE A 201 6.79 -0.19 -15.68
C PHE A 201 5.57 -0.67 -16.49
N ALA A 202 5.44 -0.24 -17.75
CA ALA A 202 4.39 -0.72 -18.63
C ALA A 202 4.53 -2.23 -18.91
N GLU A 203 5.74 -2.73 -19.20
CA GLU A 203 6.00 -4.16 -19.38
C GLU A 203 5.62 -4.98 -18.14
N GLU A 204 5.94 -4.48 -16.95
CA GLU A 204 5.53 -5.12 -15.70
C GLU A 204 4.00 -5.24 -15.58
N LEU A 205 3.26 -4.18 -15.92
CA LEU A 205 1.79 -4.19 -15.91
C LEU A 205 1.20 -5.10 -16.99
N GLN A 206 1.87 -5.25 -18.14
CA GLN A 206 1.37 -6.11 -19.22
C GLN A 206 1.40 -7.60 -18.88
N ARG A 207 2.09 -8.01 -17.80
CA ARG A 207 2.16 -9.41 -17.38
C ARG A 207 0.80 -10.02 -17.03
N ALA A 208 -0.14 -9.22 -16.53
CA ALA A 208 -1.50 -9.66 -16.22
C ALA A 208 -2.54 -9.33 -17.31
N ALA A 209 -2.10 -8.84 -18.47
CA ALA A 209 -3.01 -8.48 -19.56
C ALA A 209 -3.82 -9.70 -20.05
N GLY A 210 -5.12 -9.50 -20.27
CA GLY A 210 -6.06 -10.53 -20.69
C GLY A 210 -6.52 -11.47 -19.57
N MET A 211 -6.05 -11.28 -18.32
CA MET A 211 -6.48 -12.11 -17.18
C MET A 211 -7.79 -11.64 -16.56
N ASN A 212 -8.15 -10.35 -16.68
CA ASN A 212 -9.37 -9.79 -16.11
C ASN A 212 -9.83 -8.55 -16.88
N THR A 213 -11.11 -8.50 -17.25
CA THR A 213 -11.67 -7.42 -18.07
C THR A 213 -11.64 -6.04 -17.40
N PHE A 214 -11.84 -5.96 -16.08
CA PHE A 214 -11.74 -4.68 -15.37
C PHE A 214 -10.28 -4.18 -15.34
N TYR A 215 -9.32 -5.09 -15.18
CA TYR A 215 -7.91 -4.76 -15.24
C TYR A 215 -7.50 -4.25 -16.63
N ASP A 216 -7.92 -4.94 -17.69
CA ASP A 216 -7.58 -4.56 -19.06
C ASP A 216 -8.11 -3.17 -19.42
N GLN A 217 -9.37 -2.88 -19.09
CA GLN A 217 -9.97 -1.55 -19.28
C GLN A 217 -9.24 -0.45 -18.48
N TYR A 218 -8.85 -0.78 -17.25
CA TYR A 218 -8.11 0.15 -16.40
C TYR A 218 -6.70 0.43 -16.94
N LEU A 219 -6.02 -0.61 -17.42
CA LEU A 219 -4.69 -0.52 -18.02
C LEU A 219 -4.72 0.34 -19.28
N GLU A 220 -5.71 0.14 -20.16
CA GLU A 220 -5.93 1.00 -21.33
C GLU A 220 -6.20 2.46 -20.94
N SER A 221 -6.98 2.69 -19.88
CA SER A 221 -7.24 4.05 -19.38
C SER A 221 -5.96 4.70 -18.84
N LEU A 222 -5.16 3.96 -18.07
CA LEU A 222 -3.88 4.45 -17.54
C LEU A 222 -2.90 4.80 -18.67
N GLN A 223 -2.79 3.94 -19.68
CA GLN A 223 -1.96 4.19 -20.86
C GLN A 223 -2.39 5.47 -21.59
N ARG A 224 -3.69 5.67 -21.80
CA ARG A 224 -4.23 6.91 -22.38
C ARG A 224 -3.90 8.14 -21.53
N SER A 225 -4.04 8.06 -20.21
CA SER A 225 -3.70 9.16 -19.30
C SER A 225 -2.21 9.49 -19.33
N LEU A 226 -1.33 8.49 -19.43
CA LEU A 226 0.11 8.70 -19.56
C LEU A 226 0.48 9.44 -20.85
N VAL A 227 -0.14 9.07 -21.98
CA VAL A 227 0.06 9.76 -23.27
C VAL A 227 -0.45 11.20 -23.19
N GLN A 228 -1.67 11.42 -22.69
CA GLN A 228 -2.23 12.77 -22.54
C GLN A 228 -1.37 13.67 -21.64
N LEU A 229 -0.77 13.12 -20.58
CA LEU A 229 0.11 13.88 -19.70
C LEU A 229 1.45 14.24 -20.36
N GLN A 230 1.94 13.46 -21.32
CA GLN A 230 3.16 13.82 -22.06
C GLN A 230 2.98 15.10 -22.89
N ASP A 231 1.79 15.30 -23.46
CA ASP A 231 1.45 16.49 -24.26
C ASP A 231 1.03 17.70 -23.41
N ALA A 232 0.79 17.49 -22.11
CA ALA A 232 0.35 18.54 -21.19
C ALA A 232 1.49 19.47 -20.77
N THR A 233 1.14 20.69 -20.36
CA THR A 233 2.11 21.65 -19.81
C THR A 233 2.72 21.13 -18.50
N PRO A 234 3.93 21.58 -18.11
CA PRO A 234 4.53 21.17 -16.83
C PRO A 234 3.65 21.46 -15.60
N ALA A 235 2.82 22.51 -15.64
CA ALA A 235 1.89 22.84 -14.57
C ALA A 235 0.73 21.83 -14.48
N GLU A 236 0.15 21.45 -15.63
CA GLU A 236 -0.90 20.43 -15.70
C GLU A 236 -0.37 19.05 -15.28
N GLN A 237 0.83 18.67 -15.73
CA GLN A 237 1.48 17.44 -15.28
C GLN A 237 1.55 17.37 -13.76
N GLN A 238 2.02 18.44 -13.11
CA GLN A 238 2.10 18.51 -11.65
C GLN A 238 0.72 18.47 -10.98
N ALA A 239 -0.28 19.14 -11.55
CA ALA A 239 -1.65 19.13 -11.02
C ALA A 239 -2.26 17.72 -11.02
N HIS A 240 -1.93 16.89 -12.01
CA HIS A 240 -2.42 15.52 -12.14
C HIS A 240 -1.52 14.45 -11.51
N ALA A 241 -0.33 14.82 -11.00
CA ALA A 241 0.69 13.88 -10.54
C ALA A 241 0.15 12.88 -9.51
N ARG A 242 -0.62 13.34 -8.51
CA ARG A 242 -1.19 12.44 -7.49
C ARG A 242 -2.18 11.44 -8.05
N ALA A 243 -3.04 11.87 -8.98
CA ALA A 243 -4.01 11.00 -9.63
C ALA A 243 -3.29 9.93 -10.46
N LEU A 244 -2.22 10.32 -11.16
CA LEU A 244 -1.36 9.38 -11.87
C LEU A 244 -0.73 8.35 -10.92
N LEU A 245 -0.13 8.77 -9.81
CA LEU A 245 0.48 7.84 -8.84
C LEU A 245 -0.53 6.87 -8.26
N GLN A 246 -1.74 7.35 -7.94
CA GLN A 246 -2.83 6.49 -7.49
C GLN A 246 -3.20 5.47 -8.56
N ALA A 247 -3.27 5.88 -9.83
CA ALA A 247 -3.60 4.97 -10.91
C ALA A 247 -2.51 3.92 -11.17
N MET A 248 -1.24 4.35 -11.16
CA MET A 248 -0.09 3.44 -11.24
C MET A 248 -0.08 2.42 -10.10
N ALA A 249 -0.37 2.86 -8.87
CA ALA A 249 -0.42 1.96 -7.71
C ALA A 249 -1.56 0.95 -7.81
N ARG A 250 -2.77 1.38 -8.20
CA ARG A 250 -3.93 0.48 -8.36
C ARG A 250 -3.71 -0.54 -9.47
N ALA A 251 -3.13 -0.13 -10.60
CA ALA A 251 -2.75 -1.06 -11.66
C ALA A 251 -1.71 -2.07 -11.17
N LEU A 252 -0.66 -1.62 -10.46
CA LEU A 252 0.37 -2.51 -9.93
C LEU A 252 -0.19 -3.50 -8.89
N GLN A 253 -1.05 -3.05 -7.98
CA GLN A 253 -1.72 -3.92 -7.02
C GLN A 253 -2.55 -5.00 -7.72
N ALA A 254 -3.39 -4.62 -8.68
CA ALA A 254 -4.21 -5.57 -9.43
C ALA A 254 -3.37 -6.57 -10.23
N ASN A 255 -2.34 -6.09 -10.93
CA ASN A 255 -1.38 -6.93 -11.65
C ASN A 255 -0.81 -8.03 -10.75
N LEU A 256 -0.33 -7.65 -9.55
CA LEU A 256 0.29 -8.60 -8.64
C LEU A 256 -0.72 -9.58 -8.03
N LEU A 257 -1.94 -9.13 -7.72
CA LEU A 257 -3.00 -10.02 -7.25
C LEU A 257 -3.40 -11.03 -8.33
N LEU A 258 -3.59 -10.59 -9.57
CA LEU A 258 -3.91 -11.49 -10.69
C LEU A 258 -2.82 -12.54 -10.92
N LEU A 259 -1.55 -12.17 -10.75
CA LEU A 259 -0.42 -13.08 -10.96
C LEU A 259 -0.17 -14.05 -9.79
N HIS A 260 -0.51 -13.67 -8.56
CA HIS A 260 0.02 -14.35 -7.36
C HIS A 260 -0.97 -14.61 -6.23
N ALA A 261 -2.09 -13.89 -6.16
CA ALA A 261 -3.13 -14.12 -5.15
C ALA A 261 -4.10 -15.23 -5.59
N ASP A 262 -5.01 -15.60 -4.71
CA ASP A 262 -6.11 -16.48 -5.11
C ASP A 262 -7.08 -15.77 -6.06
N GLY A 263 -7.73 -16.55 -6.92
CA GLY A 263 -8.60 -16.01 -7.96
C GLY A 263 -9.78 -15.18 -7.44
N ALA A 264 -10.32 -15.49 -6.25
CA ALA A 264 -11.42 -14.71 -5.69
C ALA A 264 -10.95 -13.35 -5.18
N SER A 265 -9.79 -13.29 -4.50
CA SER A 265 -9.22 -12.02 -4.05
C SER A 265 -8.85 -11.13 -5.23
N ALA A 266 -8.22 -11.70 -6.27
CA ALA A 266 -7.88 -10.96 -7.49
C ALA A 266 -9.13 -10.42 -8.21
N GLU A 267 -10.14 -11.27 -8.45
CA GLU A 267 -11.40 -10.88 -9.10
C GLU A 267 -12.10 -9.75 -8.34
N TRP A 268 -12.29 -9.93 -7.03
CA TRP A 268 -13.02 -8.95 -6.22
C TRP A 268 -12.23 -7.66 -6.02
N PHE A 269 -10.90 -7.73 -5.95
CA PHE A 269 -10.08 -6.52 -5.99
C PHE A 269 -10.27 -5.77 -7.30
N CYS A 270 -10.11 -6.43 -8.45
CA CYS A 270 -10.26 -5.80 -9.77
C CYS A 270 -11.65 -5.19 -9.95
N ARG A 271 -12.71 -5.95 -9.66
CA ARG A 271 -14.09 -5.49 -9.80
C ARG A 271 -14.38 -4.27 -8.92
N SER A 272 -13.98 -4.31 -7.65
CA SER A 272 -14.32 -3.27 -6.68
C SER A 272 -13.45 -2.01 -6.83
N ARG A 273 -12.15 -2.14 -7.16
CA ARG A 273 -11.20 -1.02 -7.24
C ARG A 273 -11.08 -0.42 -8.64
N LEU A 274 -11.31 -1.21 -9.69
CA LEU A 274 -11.06 -0.80 -11.08
C LEU A 274 -12.32 -0.68 -11.93
N GLY A 275 -13.43 -1.33 -11.55
CA GLY A 275 -14.69 -1.23 -12.28
C GLY A 275 -15.23 0.21 -12.33
N GLN A 276 -15.93 0.58 -13.41
CA GLN A 276 -16.59 1.88 -13.54
C GLN A 276 -18.10 1.78 -13.23
N GLY A 277 -18.62 2.72 -12.44
CA GLY A 277 -20.04 2.81 -12.07
C GLY A 277 -20.25 3.47 -10.71
N SER A 278 -21.48 3.77 -10.30
CA SER A 278 -21.80 4.38 -8.99
C SER A 278 -21.34 3.56 -7.77
N ALA A 279 -20.89 2.32 -7.96
CA ALA A 279 -20.28 1.43 -6.97
C ALA A 279 -18.73 1.50 -6.95
N ALA A 280 -18.11 2.16 -7.92
CA ALA A 280 -16.69 2.50 -7.93
C ALA A 280 -16.45 3.67 -6.96
N GLY A 281 -16.34 3.36 -5.68
CA GLY A 281 -16.11 4.35 -4.63
C GLY A 281 -17.35 4.83 -3.86
N GLN A 282 -18.50 4.14 -3.93
CA GLN A 282 -19.55 4.31 -2.92
C GLN A 282 -19.55 3.14 -1.95
N VAL A 283 -19.03 3.43 -0.78
CA VAL A 283 -18.96 2.54 0.37
C VAL A 283 -20.37 2.23 0.89
N VAL A 284 -20.66 0.95 1.11
CA VAL A 284 -21.67 0.52 2.09
C VAL A 284 -20.90 0.14 3.37
N GLY A 285 -20.78 1.12 4.27
CA GLY A 285 -20.12 1.02 5.60
C GLY A 285 -18.71 1.62 5.68
N GLY A 286 -18.59 2.92 5.99
CA GLY A 286 -17.33 3.64 6.24
C GLY A 286 -17.10 4.84 5.31
N VAL A 287 -17.13 6.07 5.83
CA VAL A 287 -17.06 7.32 5.05
C VAL A 287 -15.65 7.55 4.48
N LEU A 288 -15.26 6.82 3.44
CA LEU A 288 -13.94 6.95 2.80
C LEU A 288 -14.00 6.89 1.28
N PRO A 289 -13.25 7.75 0.55
CA PRO A 289 -13.49 7.90 -0.88
C PRO A 289 -13.06 6.72 -1.76
N HIS A 290 -12.38 5.69 -1.26
CA HIS A 290 -11.60 4.79 -2.12
C HIS A 290 -11.57 3.30 -1.77
N TYR A 291 -12.50 2.84 -0.94
CA TYR A 291 -12.75 1.40 -0.80
C TYR A 291 -13.86 0.99 -1.77
N GLY A 292 -13.53 0.04 -2.64
CA GLY A 292 -14.42 -0.41 -3.70
C GLY A 292 -15.67 -1.08 -3.15
N SER A 293 -16.79 -1.00 -3.86
CA SER A 293 -17.98 -1.73 -3.42
C SER A 293 -17.79 -3.23 -3.67
N LEU A 294 -17.90 -4.03 -2.60
CA LEU A 294 -18.08 -5.49 -2.69
C LEU A 294 -19.54 -5.86 -2.99
N ALA A 295 -20.36 -4.91 -3.49
CA ALA A 295 -21.74 -5.18 -3.87
C ALA A 295 -21.83 -6.33 -4.88
N GLY A 296 -22.63 -7.33 -4.53
CA GLY A 296 -22.79 -8.55 -5.31
C GLY A 296 -21.77 -9.65 -5.01
N CYS A 297 -20.83 -9.44 -4.07
CA CYS A 297 -19.97 -10.52 -3.57
C CYS A 297 -20.78 -11.45 -2.67
N PRO A 298 -20.83 -12.77 -2.96
CA PRO A 298 -21.45 -13.71 -2.05
C PRO A 298 -20.78 -13.69 -0.68
N VAL A 299 -21.57 -13.73 0.40
CA VAL A 299 -21.05 -13.72 1.77
C VAL A 299 -20.07 -14.86 2.00
N SER A 300 -20.30 -16.05 1.43
CA SER A 300 -19.38 -17.18 1.52
C SER A 300 -17.99 -16.89 0.91
N VAL A 301 -17.93 -16.10 -0.17
CA VAL A 301 -16.65 -15.70 -0.78
C VAL A 301 -15.92 -14.70 0.12
N MET A 302 -16.64 -13.76 0.73
CA MET A 302 -16.07 -12.84 1.71
C MET A 302 -15.54 -13.57 2.93
N GLU A 303 -16.32 -14.52 3.46
CA GLU A 303 -15.91 -15.39 4.57
C GLU A 303 -14.62 -16.14 4.21
N ASP A 304 -14.54 -16.75 3.03
CA ASP A 304 -13.34 -17.45 2.59
C ASP A 304 -12.11 -16.53 2.48
N ILE A 305 -12.27 -15.31 1.96
CA ILE A 305 -11.20 -14.30 1.90
C ILE A 305 -10.73 -13.92 3.31
N VAL A 306 -11.66 -13.58 4.20
CA VAL A 306 -11.37 -13.21 5.59
C VAL A 306 -10.71 -14.37 6.35
N LEU A 307 -11.19 -15.60 6.15
CA LEU A 307 -10.65 -16.80 6.78
C LEU A 307 -9.20 -17.07 6.35
N ARG A 308 -8.82 -16.83 5.09
CA ARG A 308 -7.41 -16.94 4.65
C ARG A 308 -6.51 -15.91 5.34
N ALA A 309 -7.06 -14.75 5.68
CA ALA A 309 -6.35 -13.70 6.39
C ALA A 309 -6.37 -13.86 7.91
N SER A 310 -7.16 -14.77 8.47
CA SER A 310 -7.27 -14.94 9.91
C SER A 310 -5.93 -15.35 10.54
N PRO A 311 -5.53 -14.75 11.68
CA PRO A 311 -4.37 -15.20 12.44
C PRO A 311 -4.67 -16.47 13.26
N THR A 312 -5.94 -16.87 13.38
CA THR A 312 -6.35 -18.00 14.18
C THR A 312 -6.01 -19.31 13.44
N PRO A 313 -5.24 -20.25 14.03
CA PRO A 313 -4.95 -21.53 13.40
C PRO A 313 -6.26 -22.26 13.06
N LYS A 314 -6.38 -22.79 11.85
CA LYS A 314 -7.48 -23.70 11.50
C LYS A 314 -7.41 -24.86 12.50
N ARG A 315 -8.38 -24.99 13.40
CA ARG A 315 -8.52 -26.20 14.20
C ARG A 315 -8.65 -27.34 13.19
N ALA A 316 -7.71 -28.30 13.21
CA ALA A 316 -7.91 -29.54 12.51
C ALA A 316 -9.27 -30.06 12.97
N THR A 317 -10.21 -30.23 12.03
CA THR A 317 -11.44 -30.95 12.28
C THR A 317 -11.01 -32.34 12.72
N THR A 318 -10.93 -32.56 14.04
CA THR A 318 -10.91 -33.92 14.56
C THR A 318 -12.26 -34.49 14.20
N ASP A 319 -12.27 -35.33 13.16
CA ASP A 319 -13.29 -36.34 12.96
C ASP A 319 -13.39 -37.15 14.26
N VAL A 320 -14.28 -36.71 15.15
CA VAL A 320 -14.82 -37.56 16.20
C VAL A 320 -16.02 -38.24 15.56
N GLY A 321 -15.72 -39.20 14.70
CA GLY A 321 -16.67 -39.97 13.92
C GLY A 321 -16.13 -41.38 13.71
N GLY A 322 -15.97 -42.12 14.81
CA GLY A 322 -15.58 -43.53 14.77
C GLY A 322 -15.61 -44.15 16.16
N GLY A 323 -16.70 -44.86 16.47
CA GLY A 323 -16.90 -45.61 17.72
C GLY A 323 -18.37 -45.75 18.07
#